data_AF-A0A971VIY2-F1
#
_entry.id   AF-A0A971VIY2-F1
#
_cell.length_a   1.000
_cell.length_b   1.000
_cell.length_c   1.000
_cell.angle_alpha   90.00
_cell.angle_beta   90.00
_cell.angle_gamma   90.00
#
_symmetry.space_group_name_H-M   'P 1'
#
loop_
_entity.id
_entity.type
_entity.pdbx_description
1 polymer ?
#
loop_
_entity_poly.entity_id
_entity_poly.type
_entity_poly.pdbx_seq_one_letter_code
_entity_poly.pdbx_strand_id
1 'polypeptide(L)'
;MIGKRRMQEKDSISWEDFSEDLPTPPEFMPKWALKEGEHWHRLCDFDILARAEEMTGLILELKYELLPAAVWGIHIVRGQRGRVYINSSLSLFWRRFAIFHEVYHLLNNTKGVSFWKRTFVSMEGIEKAADNFAWAAVWPEWIEGDYSDWS
;
A
#
# COMPACT_ATOMS: atom_id res chain seq x y z
N MET A 1 -29.49 3.65 -48.67
CA MET A 1 -29.89 4.14 -47.33
C MET A 1 -29.88 2.97 -46.35
N ILE A 2 -29.48 3.23 -45.09
CA ILE A 2 -29.41 2.34 -43.93
C ILE A 2 -28.24 1.33 -44.03
N GLY A 3 -27.08 1.50 -43.39
CA GLY A 3 -26.79 2.16 -42.11
C GLY A 3 -26.90 1.15 -40.95
N LYS A 4 -26.07 0.10 -40.93
CA LYS A 4 -25.87 -0.73 -39.74
C LYS A 4 -24.51 -0.42 -39.12
N ARG A 5 -24.53 0.50 -38.15
CA ARG A 5 -23.44 0.67 -37.18
C ARG A 5 -23.30 -0.65 -36.43
N ARG A 6 -22.15 -1.32 -36.54
CA ARG A 6 -21.74 -2.27 -35.51
C ARG A 6 -21.46 -1.43 -34.27
N MET A 7 -22.33 -1.58 -33.28
CA MET A 7 -22.06 -1.18 -31.91
C MET A 7 -20.71 -1.78 -31.50
N GLN A 8 -19.81 -0.93 -31.04
CA GLN A 8 -18.65 -1.33 -30.27
C GLN A 8 -19.17 -2.16 -29.10
N GLU A 9 -18.78 -3.44 -29.07
CA GLU A 9 -18.68 -4.16 -27.80
C GLU A 9 -17.68 -3.35 -26.97
N LYS A 10 -18.22 -2.64 -25.98
CA LYS A 10 -17.41 -2.13 -24.89
C LYS A 10 -16.93 -3.39 -24.18
N ASP A 11 -15.63 -3.66 -24.29
CA ASP A 11 -14.94 -4.59 -23.42
C ASP A 11 -15.26 -4.15 -21.98
N SER A 12 -16.22 -4.85 -21.37
CA SER A 12 -16.49 -4.74 -19.95
C SER A 12 -15.25 -5.28 -19.26
N ILE A 13 -14.42 -4.37 -18.75
CA ILE A 13 -13.35 -4.72 -17.82
C ILE A 13 -14.03 -5.50 -16.68
N SER A 14 -13.78 -6.81 -16.66
CA SER A 14 -14.07 -7.64 -15.51
C SER A 14 -13.26 -7.08 -14.35
N TRP A 15 -13.92 -6.54 -13.34
CA TRP A 15 -13.30 -6.07 -12.10
C TRP A 15 -13.00 -7.21 -11.12
N GLU A 16 -13.21 -8.46 -11.56
CA GLU A 16 -13.03 -9.68 -10.80
C GLU A 16 -11.64 -10.25 -11.14
N ASP A 17 -10.64 -9.86 -10.35
CA ASP A 17 -9.82 -10.78 -9.54
C ASP A 17 -8.62 -10.04 -8.94
N PHE A 18 -8.87 -9.24 -7.90
CA PHE A 18 -7.84 -8.93 -6.89
C PHE A 18 -7.84 -9.99 -5.76
N SER A 19 -8.73 -10.97 -5.83
CA SER A 19 -9.10 -11.82 -4.70
C SER A 19 -8.02 -12.82 -4.28
N GLU A 20 -7.14 -13.27 -5.18
CA GLU A 20 -6.24 -14.40 -4.89
C GLU A 20 -4.92 -13.98 -4.21
N ASP A 21 -4.52 -12.70 -4.26
CA ASP A 21 -3.21 -12.27 -3.75
C ASP A 21 -3.25 -11.46 -2.45
N LEU A 22 -4.43 -11.04 -1.97
CA LEU A 22 -4.52 -10.16 -0.81
C LEU A 22 -4.16 -10.89 0.50
N PRO A 23 -3.29 -10.31 1.35
CA PRO A 23 -2.79 -10.99 2.53
C PRO A 23 -3.93 -11.12 3.54
N THR A 24 -4.20 -12.32 4.05
CA THR A 24 -5.17 -12.47 5.14
C THR A 24 -4.66 -11.81 6.42
N PRO A 25 -5.54 -11.26 7.27
CA PRO A 25 -5.15 -10.79 8.59
C PRO A 25 -4.37 -11.89 9.35
N PRO A 26 -3.21 -11.59 9.93
CA PRO A 26 -2.44 -12.60 10.65
C PRO A 26 -3.18 -13.04 11.92
N GLU A 27 -3.15 -14.34 12.22
CA GLU A 27 -3.72 -14.88 13.47
C GLU A 27 -3.07 -14.24 14.71
N PHE A 28 -1.77 -13.97 14.62
CA PHE A 28 -1.01 -13.26 15.64
C PHE A 28 -0.10 -12.21 14.98
N MET A 29 -0.30 -10.94 15.32
CA MET A 29 0.66 -9.91 14.92
C MET A 29 1.93 -9.98 15.78
N PRO A 30 3.12 -9.85 15.16
CA PRO A 30 4.37 -9.68 15.90
C PRO A 30 4.31 -8.46 16.83
N LYS A 31 4.87 -8.59 18.04
CA LYS A 31 4.89 -7.50 19.04
C LYS A 31 5.54 -6.21 18.52
N TRP A 32 6.56 -6.34 17.67
CA TRP A 32 7.22 -5.18 17.07
C TRP A 32 6.26 -4.43 16.14
N ALA A 33 5.46 -5.14 15.34
CA ALA A 33 4.53 -4.56 14.39
C ALA A 33 3.41 -3.83 15.12
N LEU A 34 2.87 -4.42 16.19
CA LEU A 34 1.90 -3.75 17.06
C LEU A 34 2.43 -2.43 17.61
N LYS A 35 3.62 -2.47 18.21
CA LYS A 35 4.25 -1.28 18.81
C LYS A 35 4.51 -0.19 17.77
N GLU A 36 4.98 -0.55 16.58
CA GLU A 36 5.20 0.42 15.51
C GLU A 36 3.87 0.94 14.96
N GLY A 37 2.91 0.05 14.72
CA GLY A 37 1.59 0.34 14.16
C GLY A 37 0.76 1.31 15.00
N GLU A 38 0.88 1.26 16.34
CA GLU A 38 0.25 2.21 17.27
C GLU A 38 0.49 3.68 16.89
N HIS A 39 1.63 3.99 16.29
CA HIS A 39 1.97 5.35 15.89
C HIS A 39 1.29 5.82 14.59
N TRP A 40 0.63 4.92 13.87
CA TRP A 40 0.03 5.13 12.55
C TRP A 40 -1.50 5.02 12.55
N HIS A 41 -2.08 4.55 13.65
CA HIS A 41 -3.52 4.38 13.81
C HIS A 41 -4.28 5.69 13.52
N ARG A 42 -5.31 5.58 12.68
CA ARG A 42 -6.28 6.66 12.42
C ARG A 42 -5.70 7.98 11.89
N LEU A 43 -4.48 7.96 11.35
CA LEU A 43 -3.87 9.16 10.75
C LEU A 43 -4.51 9.49 9.40
N CYS A 44 -4.77 10.74 9.03
CA CYS A 44 -5.18 11.00 7.65
C CYS A 44 -4.01 10.80 6.67
N ASP A 45 -4.27 10.74 5.36
CA ASP A 45 -3.20 10.58 4.35
C ASP A 45 -2.09 11.63 4.49
N PHE A 46 -2.44 12.87 4.83
CA PHE A 46 -1.47 13.93 5.09
C PHE A 46 -0.58 13.61 6.29
N ASP A 47 -1.15 13.18 7.41
CA ASP A 47 -0.40 12.87 8.63
C ASP A 47 0.51 11.64 8.45
N ILE A 48 0.07 10.65 7.66
CA ILE A 48 0.91 9.51 7.28
C ILE A 48 2.14 9.99 6.51
N LEU A 49 1.94 10.80 5.47
CA LEU A 49 3.06 11.31 4.68
C LEU A 49 3.99 12.16 5.53
N ALA A 50 3.46 13.12 6.29
CA ALA A 50 4.27 14.00 7.14
C ALA A 50 5.14 13.21 8.14
N ARG A 51 4.58 12.17 8.77
CA ARG A 51 5.33 11.28 9.66
C ARG A 51 6.40 10.49 8.89
N ALA A 52 6.08 9.95 7.72
CA ALA A 52 7.05 9.21 6.91
C ALA A 52 8.18 10.13 6.40
N GLU A 53 7.88 11.37 6.04
CA GLU A 53 8.85 12.41 5.69
C GLU A 53 9.78 12.71 6.87
N GLU A 54 9.24 12.91 8.07
CA GLU A 54 10.04 13.14 9.29
C GLU A 54 11.02 11.99 9.57
N MET A 55 10.56 10.74 9.41
CA MET A 55 11.37 9.56 9.68
C MET A 55 12.42 9.27 8.60
N THR A 56 12.13 9.58 7.33
CA THR A 56 13.01 9.25 6.20
C THR A 56 13.89 10.42 5.73
N GLY A 57 13.49 11.66 6.03
CA GLY A 57 14.07 12.87 5.44
C GLY A 57 13.73 13.07 3.96
N LEU A 58 12.81 12.28 3.39
CA LEU A 58 12.30 12.46 2.03
C LEU A 58 11.19 13.51 2.02
N ILE A 59 10.95 14.07 0.84
CA ILE A 59 9.71 14.79 0.50
C ILE A 59 8.83 13.81 -0.26
N LEU A 60 7.65 13.51 0.26
CA LEU A 60 6.76 12.46 -0.23
C LEU A 60 5.50 13.02 -0.89
N GLU A 61 5.06 12.35 -1.95
CA GLU A 61 3.80 12.62 -2.62
C GLU A 61 3.01 11.31 -2.75
N LEU A 62 1.72 11.32 -2.38
CA LEU A 62 0.81 10.19 -2.58
C LEU A 62 -0.04 10.42 -3.84
N LYS A 63 -0.16 9.40 -4.68
CA LYS A 63 -1.03 9.41 -5.86
C LYS A 63 -1.88 8.16 -5.95
N TYR A 64 -3.13 8.34 -6.31
CA TYR A 64 -4.04 7.26 -6.67
C TYR A 64 -4.15 7.19 -8.19
N GLU A 65 -3.67 6.10 -8.79
CA GLU A 65 -3.62 5.92 -10.24
C GLU A 65 -4.15 4.54 -10.61
N LEU A 66 -4.59 4.34 -11.86
CA LEU A 66 -4.94 3.00 -12.31
C LEU A 66 -3.66 2.21 -12.60
N LEU A 67 -3.37 1.20 -11.78
CA LEU A 67 -2.20 0.33 -11.93
C LEU A 67 -2.64 -1.07 -12.44
N PRO A 68 -1.72 -1.90 -12.95
CA PRO A 68 -2.03 -3.28 -13.30
C PRO A 68 -2.69 -4.03 -12.15
N ALA A 69 -3.59 -4.97 -12.45
CA ALA A 69 -4.42 -5.65 -11.45
C ALA A 69 -3.62 -6.38 -10.35
N ALA A 70 -2.41 -6.88 -10.65
CA ALA A 70 -1.56 -7.53 -9.66
C ALA A 70 -0.74 -6.56 -8.78
N VAL A 71 -0.88 -5.24 -8.96
CA VAL A 71 -0.08 -4.23 -8.27
C VAL A 71 -0.97 -3.42 -7.33
N TRP A 72 -0.72 -3.49 -6.03
CA TRP A 72 -1.46 -2.72 -5.04
C TRP A 72 -0.92 -1.30 -4.88
N GLY A 73 0.40 -1.19 -4.88
CA GLY A 73 1.13 0.05 -4.79
C GLY A 73 2.55 -0.10 -5.29
N ILE A 74 3.20 1.03 -5.49
CA ILE A 74 4.64 1.13 -5.74
C ILE A 74 5.15 2.43 -5.13
N HIS A 75 6.35 2.41 -4.57
CA HIS A 75 7.09 3.63 -4.24
C HIS A 75 8.26 3.85 -5.21
N ILE A 76 8.52 5.12 -5.52
CA ILE A 76 9.65 5.54 -6.36
C ILE A 76 10.40 6.66 -5.64
N VAL A 77 11.70 6.46 -5.40
CA VAL A 77 12.57 7.47 -4.78
C VAL A 77 13.59 7.98 -5.80
N ARG A 78 13.73 9.31 -5.91
CA ARG A 78 14.74 9.99 -6.73
C ARG A 78 15.32 11.17 -5.95
N GLY A 79 16.59 11.06 -5.54
CA GLY A 79 17.23 12.06 -4.68
C GLY A 79 16.50 12.15 -3.34
N GLN A 80 16.07 13.36 -2.97
CA GLN A 80 15.31 13.61 -1.74
C GLN A 80 13.79 13.55 -1.92
N ARG A 81 13.30 13.13 -3.09
CA ARG A 81 11.85 13.04 -3.37
C ARG A 81 11.42 11.58 -3.49
N GLY A 82 10.39 11.20 -2.76
CA GLY A 82 9.69 9.94 -2.91
C GLY A 82 8.28 10.16 -3.43
N ARG A 83 7.74 9.18 -4.14
CA ARG A 83 6.33 9.15 -4.52
C ARG A 83 5.77 7.76 -4.28
N VAL A 84 4.63 7.70 -3.63
CA VAL A 84 3.85 6.48 -3.42
C VAL A 84 2.67 6.51 -4.38
N TYR A 85 2.57 5.50 -5.24
CA TYR A 85 1.41 5.28 -6.09
C TYR A 85 0.60 4.13 -5.52
N ILE A 86 -0.70 4.33 -5.39
CA ILE A 86 -1.64 3.31 -4.92
C ILE A 86 -2.65 3.04 -6.03
N ASN A 87 -2.98 1.77 -6.22
CA ASN A 87 -3.92 1.37 -7.24
C ASN A 87 -5.33 1.84 -6.88
N SER A 88 -5.83 2.77 -7.69
CA SER A 88 -7.16 3.36 -7.54
C SER A 88 -8.30 2.35 -7.75
N SER A 89 -8.07 1.18 -8.32
CA SER A 89 -9.10 0.13 -8.42
C SER A 89 -9.31 -0.64 -7.11
N LEU A 90 -8.42 -0.52 -6.13
CA LEU A 90 -8.59 -1.17 -4.83
C LEU A 90 -9.76 -0.56 -4.05
N SER A 91 -10.41 -1.37 -3.21
CA SER A 91 -11.35 -0.86 -2.19
C SER A 91 -10.64 0.11 -1.23
N LEU A 92 -11.42 0.94 -0.53
CA LEU A 92 -10.86 1.93 0.39
C LEU A 92 -9.90 1.32 1.43
N PHE A 93 -10.29 0.18 2.03
CA PHE A 93 -9.45 -0.55 2.97
C PHE A 93 -8.13 -1.01 2.34
N TRP A 94 -8.20 -1.61 1.15
CA TRP A 94 -7.00 -2.12 0.49
C TRP A 94 -6.07 -1.04 -0.02
N ARG A 95 -6.60 0.12 -0.40
CA ARG A 95 -5.75 1.31 -0.67
C ARG A 95 -4.98 1.69 0.58
N ARG A 96 -5.66 1.72 1.72
CA ARG A 96 -5.05 2.10 2.99
C ARG A 96 -3.99 1.12 3.46
N PHE A 97 -4.28 -0.17 3.36
CA PHE A 97 -3.30 -1.22 3.58
C PHE A 97 -2.06 -1.04 2.69
N ALA A 98 -2.27 -0.82 1.38
CA ALA A 98 -1.19 -0.63 0.43
C ALA A 98 -0.33 0.61 0.74
N ILE A 99 -0.91 1.70 1.24
CA ILE A 99 -0.14 2.87 1.69
C ILE A 99 0.85 2.46 2.76
N PHE A 100 0.40 1.76 3.81
CA PHE A 100 1.28 1.36 4.90
C PHE A 100 2.31 0.31 4.47
N HIS A 101 1.95 -0.59 3.56
CA HIS A 101 2.89 -1.53 2.96
C HIS A 101 4.03 -0.77 2.24
N GLU A 102 3.71 0.21 1.39
CA GLU A 102 4.73 1.02 0.70
C GLU A 102 5.51 1.94 1.66
N VAL A 103 4.86 2.50 2.69
CA VAL A 103 5.53 3.31 3.73
C VAL A 103 6.54 2.47 4.49
N TYR A 104 6.23 1.22 4.85
CA TYR A 104 7.19 0.32 5.49
C TYR A 104 8.44 0.16 4.64
N HIS A 105 8.27 -0.04 3.33
CA HIS A 105 9.39 -0.11 2.40
C HIS A 105 10.20 1.19 2.38
N LEU A 106 9.57 2.37 2.39
CA LEU A 106 10.30 3.64 2.45
C LEU A 106 11.12 3.80 3.74
N LEU A 107 10.54 3.43 4.88
CA LEU A 107 11.19 3.54 6.19
C LEU A 107 12.40 2.59 6.31
N ASN A 108 12.29 1.40 5.71
CA ASN A 108 13.27 0.34 5.92
C ASN A 108 14.21 0.14 4.71
N ASN A 109 13.87 0.56 3.50
CA ASN A 109 14.69 0.36 2.28
C ASN A 109 15.56 1.57 1.87
N THR A 110 16.04 2.36 2.83
CA THR A 110 16.90 3.54 2.58
C THR A 110 18.20 3.26 1.80
N LYS A 111 18.60 1.99 1.61
CA LYS A 111 19.84 1.58 0.92
C LYS A 111 19.63 0.68 -0.33
N GLY A 112 18.38 0.47 -0.74
CA GLY A 112 18.02 -0.27 -1.96
C GLY A 112 18.23 -1.79 -1.90
N VAL A 113 17.64 -2.50 -2.87
CA VAL A 113 17.60 -3.98 -2.96
C VAL A 113 18.99 -4.63 -2.94
N SER A 114 20.02 -3.96 -3.47
CA SER A 114 21.42 -4.46 -3.44
C SER A 114 22.04 -4.52 -2.05
N PHE A 115 21.60 -3.65 -1.13
CA PHE A 115 22.04 -3.70 0.27
C PHE A 115 21.39 -4.89 0.99
N TRP A 116 20.11 -5.14 0.72
CA TRP A 116 19.36 -6.23 1.33
C TRP A 116 19.74 -7.61 0.79
N LYS A 117 20.15 -7.73 -0.48
CA LYS A 117 20.77 -8.98 -0.98
C LYS A 117 22.07 -9.35 -0.26
N ARG A 118 22.71 -8.42 0.44
CA ARG A 118 23.91 -8.64 1.25
C ARG A 118 23.61 -8.91 2.72
N THR A 119 22.42 -8.55 3.19
CA THR A 119 21.91 -8.99 4.48
C THR A 119 21.19 -10.34 4.27
N PHE A 120 21.21 -11.24 5.24
CA PHE A 120 20.60 -12.57 5.09
C PHE A 120 19.05 -12.55 5.07
N VAL A 121 18.42 -11.41 4.75
CA VAL A 121 16.97 -11.23 4.76
C VAL A 121 16.43 -11.59 3.37
N SER A 122 15.56 -12.62 3.29
CA SER A 122 14.89 -12.96 2.02
C SER A 122 13.90 -11.87 1.61
N MET A 123 13.66 -11.72 0.31
CA MET A 123 12.61 -10.84 -0.20
C MET A 123 11.25 -11.15 0.42
N GLU A 124 10.90 -12.43 0.53
CA GLU A 124 9.68 -12.89 1.22
C GLU A 124 9.59 -12.42 2.68
N GLY A 125 10.72 -12.36 3.38
CA GLY A 125 10.77 -11.85 4.76
C GLY A 125 10.52 -10.34 4.83
N ILE A 126 10.96 -9.59 3.83
CA ILE A 126 10.73 -8.14 3.73
C ILE A 126 9.25 -7.87 3.44
N GLU A 127 8.68 -8.53 2.43
CA GLU A 127 7.26 -8.37 2.09
C GLU A 127 6.36 -8.77 3.26
N LYS A 128 6.65 -9.89 3.93
CA LYS A 128 5.91 -10.30 5.12
C LYS A 128 6.04 -9.29 6.27
N ALA A 129 7.18 -8.62 6.41
CA ALA A 129 7.32 -7.57 7.41
C ALA A 129 6.49 -6.34 7.05
N ALA A 130 6.48 -5.94 5.77
CA ALA A 130 5.61 -4.88 5.26
C ALA A 130 4.13 -5.18 5.51
N ASP A 131 3.69 -6.42 5.24
CA ASP A 131 2.31 -6.86 5.50
C ASP A 131 1.95 -6.82 6.99
N ASN A 132 2.84 -7.28 7.87
CA ASN A 132 2.61 -7.23 9.31
C ASN A 132 2.51 -5.79 9.82
N PHE A 133 3.37 -4.89 9.32
CA PHE A 133 3.30 -3.48 9.64
C PHE A 133 2.00 -2.85 9.15
N ALA A 134 1.62 -3.12 7.89
CA ALA A 134 0.39 -2.62 7.29
C ALA A 134 -0.84 -3.10 8.06
N TRP A 135 -0.91 -4.40 8.40
CA TRP A 135 -1.97 -4.95 9.25
C TRP A 135 -2.04 -4.29 10.61
N ALA A 136 -0.89 -4.05 11.25
CA ALA A 136 -0.84 -3.40 12.55
C ALA A 136 -1.33 -1.94 12.49
N ALA A 137 -1.00 -1.22 11.43
CA ALA A 137 -1.38 0.18 11.23
C ALA A 137 -2.88 0.36 10.93
N VAL A 138 -3.53 -0.62 10.26
CA VAL A 138 -4.98 -0.57 9.96
C VAL A 138 -5.85 -1.38 10.92
N TRP A 139 -5.25 -1.97 11.95
CA TRP A 139 -5.93 -2.92 12.82
C TRP A 139 -7.17 -2.35 13.54
N PRO A 140 -7.13 -1.14 14.11
CA PRO A 140 -8.30 -0.54 14.75
C PRO A 140 -9.48 -0.42 13.78
N GLU A 141 -9.24 0.15 12.59
CA GLU A 141 -10.27 0.36 11.58
C GLU A 141 -10.82 -0.96 11.02
N TRP A 142 -9.98 -1.99 10.90
CA TRP A 142 -10.42 -3.34 10.51
C TRP A 142 -11.38 -3.97 11.52
N ILE A 143 -11.04 -3.91 12.82
CA ILE A 143 -11.84 -4.51 13.89
C ILE A 143 -13.14 -3.74 14.12
N GLU A 144 -13.08 -2.41 14.04
CA GLU A 144 -14.24 -1.54 14.25
C GLU A 144 -15.19 -1.52 13.03
N GLY A 145 -14.67 -1.80 11.83
CA GLY A 145 -15.41 -1.65 10.59
C GLY A 145 -15.74 -0.18 10.28
N ASP A 146 -14.96 0.75 10.84
CA ASP A 146 -15.13 2.19 10.69
C ASP A 146 -13.96 2.78 9.89
N TYR A 147 -14.29 3.39 8.75
CA TYR A 147 -13.33 3.99 7.82
C TYR A 147 -13.57 5.50 7.64
N SER A 148 -14.32 6.12 8.57
CA SER A 148 -14.73 7.53 8.47
C SER A 148 -13.56 8.51 8.44
N ASP A 149 -12.42 8.15 9.02
CA ASP A 149 -11.21 8.99 9.02
C ASP A 149 -10.44 8.97 7.68
N TRP A 150 -10.88 8.16 6.71
CA TRP A 150 -10.19 7.97 5.43
C TRP A 150 -10.88 8.68 4.25
N SER A 151 -11.94 9.46 4.54
CA SER A 151 -12.73 10.21 3.54
C SER A 151 -12.28 11.66 3.38
#